data_AF-A0A7S0AVK5-F1
#
_entry.id   AF-A0A7S0AVK5-F1
#
_cell.length_a   1.000
_cell.length_b   1.000
_cell.length_c   1.000
_cell.angle_alpha   90.00
_cell.angle_beta   90.00
_cell.angle_gamma   90.00
#
_symmetry.space_group_name_H-M   'P 1'
#
loop_
_entity.id
_entity.type
_entity.pdbx_description
1 polymer ?
#
loop_
_entity_poly.entity_id
_entity_poly.type
_entity_poly.pdbx_seq_one_letter_code
_entity_poly.pdbx_strand_id
1 'polypeptide(L)'
;HVGLSFLGSGRGGSGSHGSRDRGGGGGGSGGWGQNILCLPTIPHMHSPQMRRLLLFALTTAAVVGASFAIGLTVQKNAGGAGSSTAGQSGGSSSSLSGIFTQPSAPPSDLASKICTAEAIAQPGGYTKCRAQCTRAECCFLPEGHWFSCSESSSKVCQKYRDACTILEQYDDADSAPVAGGGGNTSSGGAQEVEIPSAPSGIAADTCSAANLATQDGYQDCTDACAPARCCSEPIEVCRATNPAACGDYKPC
;
A
#
# COMPACT_ATOMS: atom_id res chain seq x y z
N HIS A 1 23.68 18.43 46.18
CA HIS A 1 25.08 18.15 45.80
C HIS A 1 25.50 16.80 46.38
N VAL A 2 25.34 15.73 45.62
CA VAL A 2 26.07 14.47 45.80
C VAL A 2 26.34 13.97 44.38
N GLY A 3 27.60 14.01 43.98
CA GLY A 3 28.06 13.58 42.66
C GLY A 3 28.42 12.10 42.68
N LEU A 4 28.07 11.40 41.60
CA LEU A 4 28.57 10.06 41.31
C LEU A 4 29.16 10.09 39.90
N SER A 5 30.49 10.13 39.89
CA SER A 5 31.33 9.93 38.72
C SER A 5 31.33 8.45 38.35
N PHE A 6 31.01 8.12 37.11
CA PHE A 6 31.38 6.84 36.50
C PHE A 6 32.34 7.10 35.35
N LEU A 7 33.61 6.82 35.61
CA LEU A 7 34.66 6.64 34.61
C LEU A 7 34.56 5.21 34.09
N GLY A 8 34.28 5.06 32.79
CA GLY A 8 34.36 3.80 32.08
C GLY A 8 35.19 3.97 30.82
N SER A 9 36.49 3.72 30.93
CA SER A 9 37.41 3.58 29.80
C SER A 9 37.24 2.20 29.17
N GLY A 10 37.05 2.16 27.84
CA GLY A 10 37.07 0.93 27.05
C GLY A 10 37.65 1.24 25.66
N ARG A 11 38.87 0.76 25.43
CA ARG A 11 39.75 1.07 24.30
C ARG A 11 39.98 -0.24 23.53
N GLY A 12 39.96 -0.19 22.19
CA GLY A 12 40.41 -1.26 21.29
C GLY A 12 39.33 -1.60 20.25
N GLY A 13 39.56 -1.66 18.94
CA GLY A 13 40.79 -1.66 18.17
C GLY A 13 40.61 -2.61 16.96
N SER A 14 41.20 -2.25 15.82
CA SER A 14 41.38 -3.09 14.60
C SER A 14 40.13 -3.17 13.71
N GLY A 15 40.10 -2.75 12.45
CA GLY A 15 41.15 -2.73 11.43
C GLY A 15 40.98 -3.94 10.52
N SER A 16 40.39 -3.76 9.34
CA SER A 16 40.49 -4.70 8.21
C SER A 16 40.17 -3.99 6.90
N HIS A 17 41.24 -3.56 6.23
CA HIS A 17 41.25 -3.26 4.80
C HIS A 17 41.03 -4.55 4.00
N GLY A 18 40.11 -4.51 3.04
CA GLY A 18 39.90 -5.57 2.05
C GLY A 18 40.07 -5.04 0.63
N SER A 19 41.30 -4.70 0.25
CA SER A 19 41.68 -4.51 -1.15
C SER A 19 42.04 -5.88 -1.75
N ARG A 20 41.32 -6.30 -2.80
CA ARG A 20 41.79 -7.34 -3.72
C ARG A 20 41.48 -6.95 -5.16
N ASP A 21 42.53 -6.45 -5.80
CA ASP A 21 42.79 -6.52 -7.23
C ASP A 21 42.80 -7.97 -7.75
N ARG A 22 42.17 -8.17 -8.91
CA ARG A 22 42.47 -9.13 -9.99
C ARG A 22 41.59 -8.67 -11.16
N GLY A 23 42.06 -8.20 -12.31
CA GLY A 23 43.29 -8.53 -13.03
C GLY A 23 42.96 -9.44 -14.22
N GLY A 24 42.77 -8.84 -15.40
CA GLY A 24 43.31 -9.32 -16.67
C GLY A 24 42.56 -10.37 -17.51
N GLY A 25 42.48 -10.06 -18.83
CA GLY A 25 42.30 -11.00 -19.95
C GLY A 25 40.96 -10.84 -20.68
N GLY A 26 40.85 -10.46 -21.95
CA GLY A 26 41.80 -10.48 -23.06
C GLY A 26 41.30 -11.44 -24.15
N GLY A 27 40.87 -10.89 -25.29
CA GLY A 27 40.87 -11.54 -26.61
C GLY A 27 39.70 -12.45 -26.97
N GLY A 28 39.13 -12.24 -28.17
CA GLY A 28 38.18 -13.20 -28.75
C GLY A 28 37.36 -12.69 -29.94
N SER A 29 38.02 -12.17 -30.97
CA SER A 29 37.43 -11.91 -32.27
C SER A 29 36.89 -13.21 -32.89
N GLY A 30 35.64 -13.23 -33.33
CA GLY A 30 35.03 -14.37 -34.01
C GLY A 30 33.76 -13.96 -34.74
N GLY A 31 33.93 -13.36 -35.92
CA GLY A 31 32.83 -13.04 -36.82
C GLY A 31 32.23 -14.31 -37.43
N TRP A 32 30.90 -14.41 -37.39
CA TRP A 32 30.11 -15.21 -38.30
C TRP A 32 29.00 -14.31 -38.81
N GLY A 33 29.09 -13.96 -40.09
CA GLY A 33 28.11 -13.12 -40.77
C GLY A 33 26.73 -13.77 -40.72
N GLN A 34 25.79 -13.09 -40.08
CA GLN A 34 24.37 -13.30 -40.28
C GLN A 34 23.83 -12.08 -41.00
N ASN A 35 23.16 -12.31 -42.13
CA ASN A 35 22.44 -11.30 -42.88
C ASN A 35 21.35 -10.69 -41.97
N ILE A 36 21.64 -9.52 -41.40
CA ILE A 36 20.69 -8.74 -40.60
C ILE A 36 19.74 -8.06 -41.58
N LEU A 37 18.56 -8.64 -41.73
CA LEU A 37 17.39 -7.91 -42.19
C LEU A 37 17.14 -6.77 -41.19
N CYS A 38 17.21 -5.52 -41.65
CA CYS A 38 16.88 -4.34 -40.87
C CYS A 38 15.39 -4.36 -40.49
N LEU A 39 15.06 -5.05 -39.40
CA LEU A 39 13.84 -4.81 -38.66
C LEU A 39 14.01 -3.53 -37.83
N PRO A 40 13.00 -2.66 -37.77
CA PRO A 40 13.05 -1.44 -36.98
C PRO A 40 13.35 -1.81 -35.52
N THR A 41 14.41 -1.20 -34.99
CA THR A 41 14.87 -1.41 -33.62
C THR A 41 13.79 -0.92 -32.67
N ILE A 42 13.01 -1.84 -32.11
CA ILE A 42 12.05 -1.54 -31.06
C ILE A 42 12.87 -1.09 -29.83
N PRO A 43 12.71 0.14 -29.33
CA PRO A 43 13.44 0.60 -28.17
C PRO A 43 13.11 -0.32 -26.99
N HIS A 44 14.15 -0.93 -26.44
CA HIS A 44 14.05 -1.84 -25.31
C HIS A 44 13.68 -1.02 -24.06
N MET A 45 12.37 -0.83 -23.82
CA MET A 45 11.86 -0.14 -22.63
C MET A 45 12.03 -1.04 -21.40
N HIS A 46 13.16 -0.89 -20.72
CA HIS A 46 13.54 -1.65 -19.52
C HIS A 46 13.01 -0.97 -18.24
N SER A 47 11.71 -0.67 -18.19
CA SER A 47 11.06 -0.18 -16.96
C SER A 47 9.92 -1.13 -16.57
N PRO A 48 10.02 -1.86 -15.44
CA PRO A 48 8.97 -2.78 -15.00
C PRO A 48 7.65 -2.06 -14.68
N GLN A 49 7.68 -0.75 -14.43
CA GLN A 49 6.50 0.07 -14.17
C GLN A 49 5.67 0.32 -15.44
N MET A 50 6.30 0.60 -16.57
CA MET A 50 5.57 0.80 -17.84
C MET A 50 4.88 -0.48 -18.33
N ARG A 51 5.47 -1.65 -18.08
CA ARG A 51 4.86 -2.93 -18.47
C ARG A 51 3.55 -3.18 -17.72
N ARG A 52 3.49 -2.80 -16.43
CA ARG A 52 2.24 -2.87 -15.63
C ARG A 52 1.20 -1.89 -16.17
N LEU A 53 1.61 -0.65 -16.45
CA LEU A 53 0.71 0.40 -16.95
C LEU A 53 0.09 0.06 -18.31
N LEU A 54 0.87 -0.56 -19.21
CA LEU A 54 0.40 -0.99 -20.53
C LEU A 54 -0.57 -2.19 -20.43
N LEU A 55 -0.33 -3.13 -19.51
CA LEU A 55 -1.26 -4.23 -19.24
C LEU A 55 -2.58 -3.75 -18.64
N PHE A 56 -2.56 -2.77 -17.72
CA PHE A 56 -3.78 -2.17 -17.17
C PHE A 56 -4.59 -1.38 -18.21
N ALA A 57 -3.92 -0.69 -19.14
CA ALA A 57 -4.59 0.02 -20.23
C ALA A 57 -5.29 -0.93 -21.22
N LEU A 58 -4.70 -2.10 -21.49
CA LEU A 58 -5.29 -3.08 -22.39
C LEU A 58 -6.48 -3.83 -21.77
N THR A 59 -6.46 -4.11 -20.46
CA THR A 59 -7.58 -4.79 -19.78
C THR A 59 -8.81 -3.89 -19.62
N THR A 60 -8.61 -2.61 -19.31
CA THR A 60 -9.72 -1.65 -19.17
C THR A 60 -10.47 -1.42 -20.49
N ALA A 61 -9.77 -1.38 -21.62
CA ALA A 61 -10.41 -1.26 -22.94
C ALA A 61 -11.31 -2.46 -23.29
N ALA A 62 -10.92 -3.68 -22.90
CA ALA A 62 -11.71 -4.88 -23.17
C ALA A 62 -13.01 -4.96 -22.36
N VAL A 63 -12.98 -4.51 -21.09
CA VAL A 63 -14.16 -4.53 -20.21
C VAL A 63 -15.21 -3.52 -20.66
N VAL A 64 -14.79 -2.31 -21.04
CA VAL A 64 -15.72 -1.28 -21.53
C VAL A 64 -16.37 -1.70 -22.86
N GLY A 65 -15.65 -2.41 -23.73
CA GLY A 65 -16.22 -2.96 -24.98
C GLY A 65 -17.31 -4.02 -24.76
N ALA A 66 -17.17 -4.86 -23.73
CA ALA A 66 -18.14 -5.91 -23.42
C ALA A 66 -19.44 -5.38 -22.78
N SER A 67 -19.37 -4.25 -22.04
CA SER A 67 -20.54 -3.67 -21.38
C SER A 67 -21.54 -3.01 -22.35
N PHE A 68 -21.08 -2.53 -23.51
CA PHE A 68 -21.96 -1.87 -24.49
C PHE A 68 -22.80 -2.84 -25.33
N ALA A 69 -22.45 -4.13 -25.38
CA ALA A 69 -23.21 -5.12 -26.16
C ALA A 69 -24.46 -5.67 -25.42
N ILE A 70 -24.52 -5.55 -24.09
CA ILE A 70 -25.60 -6.12 -23.27
C ILE A 70 -26.76 -5.12 -23.07
N GLY A 71 -26.53 -3.82 -23.31
CA GLY A 71 -27.53 -2.76 -23.11
C GLY A 71 -28.64 -2.66 -24.18
N LEU A 72 -28.55 -3.38 -25.30
CA LEU A 72 -29.48 -3.21 -26.43
C LEU A 72 -30.55 -4.30 -26.59
N THR A 73 -30.64 -5.29 -25.68
CA THR A 73 -31.66 -6.35 -25.78
C THR A 73 -32.82 -6.23 -24.79
N VAL A 74 -32.85 -5.22 -23.91
CA VAL A 74 -33.91 -5.03 -22.91
C VAL A 74 -34.78 -3.81 -23.24
N GLN A 75 -35.46 -3.81 -24.39
CA GLN A 75 -36.52 -2.82 -24.66
C GLN A 75 -37.73 -3.42 -25.39
N LYS A 76 -38.20 -4.60 -24.96
CA LYS A 76 -39.49 -5.12 -25.42
C LYS A 76 -40.10 -6.13 -24.46
N ASN A 77 -40.63 -5.67 -23.33
CA ASN A 77 -41.84 -6.21 -22.67
C ASN A 77 -42.01 -5.62 -21.26
N ALA A 78 -43.05 -4.81 -21.09
CA ALA A 78 -44.03 -4.94 -20.02
C ALA A 78 -44.90 -3.67 -20.00
N GLY A 79 -46.07 -3.75 -20.63
CA GLY A 79 -47.22 -2.99 -20.15
C GLY A 79 -47.73 -3.68 -18.88
N GLY A 80 -47.90 -2.93 -17.80
CA GLY A 80 -48.40 -3.45 -16.53
C GLY A 80 -48.49 -2.34 -15.49
N ALA A 81 -49.70 -2.13 -14.99
CA ALA A 81 -50.14 -0.94 -14.28
C ALA A 81 -49.56 -0.77 -12.85
N GLY A 82 -49.36 0.51 -12.49
CA GLY A 82 -49.79 1.08 -11.21
C GLY A 82 -49.07 0.66 -9.93
N SER A 83 -48.24 1.56 -9.39
CA SER A 83 -48.44 2.02 -8.00
C SER A 83 -47.67 3.31 -7.74
N SER A 84 -48.43 4.36 -7.42
CA SER A 84 -47.95 5.70 -7.10
C SER A 84 -47.32 5.72 -5.71
N THR A 85 -46.00 5.84 -5.61
CA THR A 85 -45.37 6.34 -4.38
C THR A 85 -44.69 7.66 -4.69
N ALA A 86 -45.42 8.74 -4.42
CA ALA A 86 -44.89 10.08 -4.41
C ALA A 86 -43.94 10.21 -3.21
N GLY A 87 -42.64 10.33 -3.48
CA GLY A 87 -41.58 10.51 -2.50
C GLY A 87 -40.54 11.48 -3.02
N GLN A 88 -40.87 12.76 -2.90
CA GLN A 88 -40.01 13.96 -2.97
C GLN A 88 -38.60 13.78 -3.57
N SER A 89 -38.54 14.03 -4.88
CA SER A 89 -37.37 14.52 -5.60
C SER A 89 -37.04 15.96 -5.16
N GLY A 90 -36.51 16.09 -3.96
CA GLY A 90 -35.72 17.26 -3.55
C GLY A 90 -34.30 17.10 -4.11
N GLY A 91 -34.15 17.33 -5.41
CA GLY A 91 -32.86 17.36 -6.10
C GLY A 91 -31.98 18.49 -5.56
N SER A 92 -31.39 18.27 -4.39
CA SER A 92 -30.25 19.04 -3.93
C SER A 92 -29.10 18.64 -4.84
N SER A 93 -28.87 19.47 -5.84
CA SER A 93 -27.59 19.55 -6.54
C SER A 93 -26.53 19.97 -5.53
N SER A 94 -26.18 19.05 -4.62
CA SER A 94 -25.03 19.18 -3.74
C SER A 94 -23.84 19.22 -4.66
N SER A 95 -23.38 20.43 -4.96
CA SER A 95 -22.12 20.67 -5.63
C SER A 95 -21.08 19.80 -4.93
N LEU A 96 -20.63 18.72 -5.60
CA LEU A 96 -19.51 17.84 -5.20
C LEU A 96 -18.17 18.59 -5.23
N SER A 97 -18.20 19.88 -4.92
CA SER A 97 -17.07 20.79 -4.76
C SER A 97 -16.46 20.68 -3.35
N GLY A 98 -16.95 19.76 -2.51
CA GLY A 98 -16.69 19.72 -1.07
C GLY A 98 -15.81 18.59 -0.53
N ILE A 99 -15.29 17.67 -1.36
CA ILE A 99 -14.49 16.54 -0.83
C ILE A 99 -12.98 16.80 -0.97
N PHE A 100 -12.58 17.82 -1.72
CA PHE A 100 -11.17 18.22 -1.77
C PHE A 100 -10.82 19.06 -0.53
N THR A 101 -10.69 18.38 0.61
CA THR A 101 -10.29 19.01 1.86
C THR A 101 -8.82 19.37 1.72
N GLN A 102 -8.54 20.65 1.48
CA GLN A 102 -7.21 21.19 1.49
C GLN A 102 -6.53 20.80 2.83
N PRO A 103 -5.31 20.23 2.80
CA PRO A 103 -4.67 19.78 4.02
C PRO A 103 -4.47 20.96 4.97
N SER A 104 -4.80 20.76 6.24
CA SER A 104 -4.53 21.74 7.29
C SER A 104 -3.02 21.92 7.46
N ALA A 105 -2.59 23.06 8.01
CA ALA A 105 -1.18 23.24 8.33
C ALA A 105 -0.69 22.12 9.28
N PRO A 106 0.50 21.53 9.06
CA PRO A 106 1.00 20.47 9.91
C PRO A 106 1.26 20.99 11.33
N PRO A 107 1.13 20.14 12.36
CA PRO A 107 1.57 20.46 13.71
C PRO A 107 3.06 20.88 13.71
N SER A 108 3.42 21.90 14.49
CA SER A 108 4.80 22.42 14.57
C SER A 108 5.81 21.38 15.08
N ASP A 109 5.32 20.37 15.78
CA ASP A 109 6.05 19.24 16.35
C ASP A 109 6.17 18.04 15.40
N LEU A 110 5.54 18.09 14.22
CA LEU A 110 5.57 17.00 13.25
C LEU A 110 7.00 16.64 12.84
N ALA A 111 7.77 17.61 12.35
CA ALA A 111 9.15 17.40 11.90
C ALA A 111 10.17 17.27 13.05
N SER A 112 9.86 17.79 14.24
CA SER A 112 10.84 17.89 15.34
C SER A 112 10.68 16.85 16.43
N LYS A 113 9.51 16.21 16.55
CA LYS A 113 9.21 15.26 17.63
C LYS A 113 8.45 14.01 17.17
N ILE A 114 7.54 14.14 16.21
CA ILE A 114 6.67 13.02 15.83
C ILE A 114 7.34 12.15 14.76
N CYS A 115 7.86 12.77 13.71
CA CYS A 115 8.44 12.11 12.54
C CYS A 115 9.96 12.26 12.47
N THR A 116 10.66 12.09 13.59
CA THR A 116 12.13 11.98 13.60
C THR A 116 12.55 10.51 13.56
N ALA A 117 13.77 10.22 13.11
CA ALA A 117 14.30 8.85 13.10
C ALA A 117 14.24 8.19 14.48
N GLU A 118 14.56 8.94 15.54
CA GLU A 118 14.52 8.45 16.92
C GLU A 118 13.09 8.18 17.39
N ALA A 119 12.15 9.06 17.03
CA ALA A 119 10.75 8.92 17.39
C ALA A 119 10.11 7.72 16.67
N ILE A 120 10.41 7.53 15.39
CA ILE A 120 9.89 6.43 14.57
C ILE A 120 10.45 5.08 15.03
N ALA A 121 11.71 5.05 15.49
CA ALA A 121 12.33 3.84 16.04
C ALA A 121 11.72 3.38 17.38
N GLN A 122 10.95 4.22 18.07
CA GLN A 122 10.23 3.82 19.28
C GLN A 122 8.98 2.96 18.95
N PRO A 123 8.55 2.06 19.86
CA PRO A 123 7.31 1.32 19.69
C PRO A 123 6.10 2.23 19.42
N GLY A 124 5.44 2.03 18.29
CA GLY A 124 4.29 2.84 17.83
C GLY A 124 4.66 4.23 17.28
N GLY A 125 5.94 4.59 17.21
CA GLY A 125 6.44 5.84 16.64
C GLY A 125 6.09 6.00 15.16
N TYR A 126 6.37 4.96 14.37
CA TYR A 126 5.98 4.88 12.96
C TYR A 126 4.47 5.12 12.77
N THR A 127 3.62 4.41 13.51
CA THR A 127 2.15 4.54 13.40
C THR A 127 1.68 5.96 13.71
N LYS A 128 2.26 6.60 14.72
CA LYS A 128 1.96 8.00 15.07
C LYS A 128 2.37 8.98 13.98
N CYS A 129 3.58 8.83 13.44
CA CYS A 129 4.05 9.65 12.33
C CYS A 129 3.17 9.47 11.09
N ARG A 130 2.91 8.22 10.70
CA ARG A 130 2.05 7.86 9.56
C ARG A 130 0.68 8.49 9.68
N ALA A 131 -0.01 8.36 10.83
CA ALA A 131 -1.34 8.93 11.04
C ALA A 131 -1.39 10.46 10.85
N GLN A 132 -0.32 11.19 11.12
CA GLN A 132 -0.24 12.63 10.84
C GLN A 132 0.00 12.91 9.36
N CYS A 133 0.84 12.10 8.71
CA CYS A 133 1.19 12.23 7.30
C CYS A 133 0.03 11.84 6.35
N THR A 134 -0.83 10.89 6.75
CA THR A 134 -2.00 10.45 5.98
C THR A 134 -2.95 11.62 5.65
N ARG A 135 -2.99 12.65 6.51
CA ARG A 135 -3.82 13.85 6.31
C ARG A 135 -3.39 14.71 5.11
N ALA A 136 -2.19 14.46 4.60
CA ALA A 136 -1.60 15.19 3.48
C ALA A 136 -1.21 14.26 2.33
N GLU A 137 -1.87 13.10 2.18
CA GLU A 137 -1.59 12.17 1.06
C GLU A 137 -1.67 12.85 -0.31
N CYS A 138 -2.58 13.81 -0.47
CA CYS A 138 -2.69 14.61 -1.70
C CYS A 138 -1.40 15.38 -2.05
N CYS A 139 -0.52 15.64 -1.08
CA CYS A 139 0.75 16.33 -1.29
C CYS A 139 1.84 15.43 -1.87
N PHE A 140 1.70 14.10 -1.76
CA PHE A 140 2.66 13.11 -2.26
C PHE A 140 2.29 12.59 -3.65
N LEU A 141 1.13 12.98 -4.18
CA LEU A 141 0.73 12.64 -5.55
C LEU A 141 1.50 13.47 -6.60
N PRO A 142 1.74 12.91 -7.80
CA PRO A 142 2.37 13.64 -8.89
C PRO A 142 1.60 14.91 -9.28
N GLU A 143 2.32 15.91 -9.77
CA GLU A 143 1.71 17.11 -10.37
C GLU A 143 0.80 16.73 -11.55
N GLY A 144 -0.32 17.42 -11.69
CA GLY A 144 -1.35 17.09 -12.68
C GLY A 144 -2.25 15.88 -12.34
N HIS A 145 -1.98 15.13 -11.27
CA HIS A 145 -2.93 14.14 -10.78
C HIS A 145 -4.17 14.85 -10.21
N TRP A 146 -5.36 14.40 -10.57
CA TRP A 146 -6.63 15.07 -10.23
C TRP A 146 -6.96 15.11 -8.73
N PHE A 147 -6.29 14.28 -7.92
CA PHE A 147 -6.33 14.34 -6.45
C PHE A 147 -5.11 15.06 -5.83
N SER A 148 -4.19 15.56 -6.64
CA SER A 148 -3.01 16.23 -6.12
C SER A 148 -3.36 17.62 -5.60
N CYS A 149 -2.93 17.91 -4.38
CA CYS A 149 -3.00 19.25 -3.79
C CYS A 149 -1.65 19.97 -3.83
N SER A 150 -0.65 19.40 -4.53
CA SER A 150 0.72 19.92 -4.57
C SER A 150 0.79 21.35 -5.12
N GLU A 151 -0.01 21.66 -6.15
CA GLU A 151 -0.03 22.99 -6.77
C GLU A 151 -0.81 24.02 -5.93
N SER A 152 -2.01 23.64 -5.47
CA SER A 152 -2.89 24.55 -4.71
C SER A 152 -2.37 24.86 -3.31
N SER A 153 -1.56 23.96 -2.74
CA SER A 153 -1.11 24.02 -1.34
C SER A 153 0.40 23.82 -1.21
N SER A 154 1.18 24.28 -2.18
CA SER A 154 2.64 24.04 -2.28
C SER A 154 3.39 24.27 -0.96
N LYS A 155 3.12 25.37 -0.25
CA LYS A 155 3.76 25.68 1.04
C LYS A 155 3.39 24.71 2.17
N VAL A 156 2.14 24.24 2.21
CA VAL A 156 1.68 23.27 3.22
C VAL A 156 2.24 21.89 2.88
N CYS A 157 2.18 21.51 1.62
CA CYS A 157 2.73 20.26 1.12
C CYS A 157 4.23 20.15 1.31
N GLN A 158 4.98 21.25 1.16
CA GLN A 158 6.42 21.24 1.42
C GLN A 158 6.73 20.88 2.87
N LYS A 159 6.01 21.44 3.85
CA LYS A 159 6.20 21.09 5.27
C LYS A 159 5.90 19.62 5.57
N TYR A 160 4.87 19.06 4.94
CA TYR A 160 4.55 17.64 5.07
C TYR A 160 5.62 16.77 4.40
N ARG A 161 6.09 17.13 3.21
CA ARG A 161 7.19 16.41 2.53
C ARG A 161 8.46 16.43 3.38
N ASP A 162 8.84 17.58 3.91
CA ASP A 162 10.04 17.71 4.75
C ASP A 162 9.97 16.80 6.00
N ALA A 163 8.78 16.62 6.58
CA ALA A 163 8.58 15.80 7.78
C ALA A 163 8.34 14.31 7.51
N CYS A 164 7.63 13.97 6.43
CA CYS A 164 7.07 12.62 6.22
C CYS A 164 7.86 11.77 5.21
N THR A 165 8.80 12.34 4.46
CA THR A 165 9.69 11.59 3.55
C THR A 165 10.51 10.50 4.24
N ILE A 166 10.69 10.60 5.56
CA ILE A 166 11.31 9.55 6.37
C ILE A 166 10.51 8.24 6.34
N LEU A 167 9.18 8.27 6.13
CA LEU A 167 8.36 7.07 6.05
C LEU A 167 8.69 6.24 4.80
N GLU A 168 8.98 6.90 3.67
CA GLU A 168 9.37 6.21 2.42
C GLU A 168 10.65 5.40 2.63
N GLN A 169 11.63 5.96 3.36
CA GLN A 169 12.88 5.26 3.67
C GLN A 169 12.65 4.01 4.54
N TYR A 170 11.63 4.00 5.39
CA TYR A 170 11.31 2.86 6.26
C TYR A 170 10.48 1.79 5.54
N ASP A 171 9.55 2.20 4.67
CA ASP A 171 8.77 1.25 3.87
C ASP A 171 9.66 0.48 2.87
N ASP A 172 10.76 1.11 2.42
CA ASP A 172 11.80 0.44 1.63
C ASP A 172 12.80 -0.35 2.50
N ALA A 173 13.01 0.04 3.77
CA ALA A 173 13.97 -0.60 4.67
C ALA A 173 13.51 -1.95 5.24
N ASP A 174 12.25 -2.35 5.07
CA ASP A 174 11.86 -3.77 5.18
C ASP A 174 12.52 -4.64 4.07
N SER A 175 13.20 -4.02 3.10
CA SER A 175 14.11 -4.69 2.16
C SER A 175 15.60 -4.63 2.58
N ALA A 176 15.95 -4.04 3.72
CA ALA A 176 17.30 -4.04 4.28
C ALA A 176 17.45 -5.12 5.37
N PRO A 177 18.60 -5.83 5.44
CA PRO A 177 18.76 -7.01 6.27
C PRO A 177 18.72 -6.64 7.75
N VAL A 178 17.60 -6.95 8.42
CA VAL A 178 17.51 -6.93 9.87
C VAL A 178 18.47 -8.01 10.41
N ALA A 179 19.66 -7.59 10.80
CA ALA A 179 20.61 -8.44 11.52
C ALA A 179 20.06 -8.71 12.93
N GLY A 180 19.32 -9.82 13.05
CA GLY A 180 18.94 -10.39 14.34
C GLY A 180 17.52 -10.02 14.79
N GLY A 181 16.53 -10.70 14.21
CA GLY A 181 15.15 -10.54 14.68
C GLY A 181 14.13 -11.43 13.99
N GLY A 182 14.46 -12.69 13.67
CA GLY A 182 13.54 -13.83 13.56
C GLY A 182 12.19 -13.70 12.82
N GLY A 183 11.98 -12.68 11.99
CA GLY A 183 10.84 -12.60 11.08
C GLY A 183 11.17 -13.42 9.84
N ASN A 184 10.44 -14.50 9.61
CA ASN A 184 10.45 -15.24 8.35
C ASN A 184 9.93 -14.34 7.22
N THR A 185 10.76 -13.40 6.75
CA THR A 185 10.50 -12.67 5.51
C THR A 185 10.89 -13.60 4.36
N SER A 186 9.97 -14.51 4.06
CA SER A 186 10.06 -15.45 2.95
C SER A 186 10.18 -14.70 1.62
N SER A 187 11.33 -14.87 1.00
CA SER A 187 11.63 -14.53 -0.39
C SER A 187 10.55 -15.01 -1.36
N GLY A 188 9.80 -14.10 -1.96
CA GLY A 188 9.14 -14.24 -3.27
C GLY A 188 8.15 -15.39 -3.49
N GLY A 189 7.93 -16.24 -2.49
CA GLY A 189 6.86 -17.20 -2.43
C GLY A 189 5.75 -16.61 -1.58
N ALA A 190 4.50 -16.81 -2.01
CA ALA A 190 3.33 -16.49 -1.21
C ALA A 190 3.55 -16.94 0.23
N GLN A 191 3.35 -16.03 1.19
CA GLN A 191 3.53 -16.36 2.60
C GLN A 191 2.57 -17.49 2.94
N GLU A 192 3.11 -18.64 3.37
CA GLU A 192 2.29 -19.75 3.82
C GLU A 192 1.91 -19.51 5.29
N VAL A 193 0.62 -19.36 5.56
CA VAL A 193 0.10 -19.05 6.90
C VAL A 193 -0.91 -20.11 7.31
N GLU A 194 -0.78 -20.62 8.53
CA GLU A 194 -1.78 -21.49 9.13
C GLU A 194 -2.82 -20.64 9.85
N ILE A 195 -4.08 -20.75 9.42
CA ILE A 195 -5.19 -19.96 9.94
C ILE A 195 -5.76 -20.66 11.17
N PRO A 196 -5.79 -20.02 12.36
CA PRO A 196 -6.40 -20.64 13.53
C PRO A 196 -7.92 -20.80 13.33
N SER A 197 -8.52 -21.79 13.99
CA SER A 197 -9.98 -21.94 13.99
C SER A 197 -10.67 -20.66 14.45
N ALA A 198 -11.74 -20.27 13.74
CA ALA A 198 -12.44 -19.03 14.05
C ALA A 198 -13.01 -19.06 15.48
N PRO A 199 -13.01 -17.93 16.20
CA PRO A 199 -13.73 -17.82 17.46
C PRO A 199 -15.22 -18.14 17.27
N SER A 200 -15.80 -18.92 18.18
CA SER A 200 -17.25 -19.18 18.19
C SER A 200 -18.01 -17.86 18.30
N GLY A 201 -18.99 -17.63 17.42
CA GLY A 201 -19.81 -16.43 17.44
C GLY A 201 -19.30 -15.27 16.60
N ILE A 202 -18.19 -15.40 15.86
CA ILE A 202 -17.70 -14.29 15.00
C ILE A 202 -18.77 -13.80 14.02
N ALA A 203 -19.60 -14.70 13.46
CA ALA A 203 -20.68 -14.37 12.54
C ALA A 203 -21.93 -13.76 13.20
N ALA A 204 -22.29 -14.26 14.39
CA ALA A 204 -23.56 -13.95 15.04
C ALA A 204 -23.45 -12.76 16.01
N ASP A 205 -22.28 -12.64 16.65
CA ASP A 205 -22.03 -11.67 17.70
C ASP A 205 -21.06 -10.61 17.16
N THR A 206 -19.75 -10.91 17.07
CA THR A 206 -18.70 -9.92 16.80
C THR A 206 -18.88 -9.15 15.49
N CYS A 207 -19.06 -9.86 14.38
CA CYS A 207 -19.22 -9.27 13.04
C CYS A 207 -20.68 -9.18 12.61
N SER A 208 -21.62 -9.11 13.56
CA SER A 208 -23.03 -8.88 13.24
C SER A 208 -23.27 -7.48 12.69
N ALA A 209 -24.31 -7.31 11.88
CA ALA A 209 -24.68 -5.99 11.33
C ALA A 209 -24.93 -4.92 12.41
N ALA A 210 -25.37 -5.34 13.60
CA ALA A 210 -25.57 -4.45 14.74
C ALA A 210 -24.24 -3.93 15.30
N ASN A 211 -23.22 -4.79 15.42
CA ASN A 211 -21.91 -4.40 15.94
C ASN A 211 -21.10 -3.62 14.90
N LEU A 212 -21.18 -3.97 13.62
CA LEU A 212 -20.57 -3.23 12.53
C LEU A 212 -21.13 -1.80 12.36
N ALA A 213 -22.33 -1.52 12.88
CA ALA A 213 -22.91 -0.18 12.91
C ALA A 213 -22.25 0.74 13.95
N THR A 214 -21.41 0.19 14.83
CA THR A 214 -20.65 0.93 15.85
C THR A 214 -19.17 0.90 15.52
N GLN A 215 -18.45 1.97 15.90
CA GLN A 215 -17.00 2.05 15.68
C GLN A 215 -16.25 0.94 16.42
N ASP A 216 -16.63 0.68 17.67
CA ASP A 216 -16.00 -0.34 18.51
C ASP A 216 -16.27 -1.75 17.94
N GLY A 217 -17.51 -2.06 17.56
CA GLY A 217 -17.83 -3.37 16.97
C GLY A 217 -17.18 -3.61 15.60
N TYR A 218 -16.96 -2.56 14.81
CA TYR A 218 -16.14 -2.66 13.59
C TYR A 218 -14.68 -3.02 13.90
N GLN A 219 -14.10 -2.39 14.92
CA GLN A 219 -12.73 -2.67 15.35
C GLN A 219 -12.61 -4.10 15.90
N ASP A 220 -13.54 -4.51 16.76
CA ASP A 220 -13.58 -5.86 17.33
C ASP A 220 -13.72 -6.93 16.24
N CYS A 221 -14.57 -6.69 15.23
CA CYS A 221 -14.68 -7.57 14.08
C CYS A 221 -13.37 -7.62 13.28
N THR A 222 -12.77 -6.47 12.99
CA THR A 222 -11.50 -6.39 12.24
C THR A 222 -10.38 -7.16 12.96
N ASP A 223 -10.29 -7.03 14.28
CA ASP A 223 -9.29 -7.71 15.09
C ASP A 223 -9.54 -9.23 15.16
N ALA A 224 -10.80 -9.66 15.28
CA ALA A 224 -11.16 -11.07 15.23
C ALA A 224 -10.88 -11.70 13.85
N CYS A 225 -10.98 -10.92 12.78
CA CYS A 225 -10.71 -11.32 11.40
C CYS A 225 -9.23 -11.25 11.00
N ALA A 226 -8.39 -10.58 11.79
CA ALA A 226 -6.97 -10.37 11.48
C ALA A 226 -6.19 -11.67 11.18
N PRO A 227 -6.40 -12.79 11.89
CA PRO A 227 -5.70 -14.05 11.59
C PRO A 227 -6.07 -14.65 10.22
N ALA A 228 -7.22 -14.28 9.66
CA ALA A 228 -7.77 -14.83 8.42
C ALA A 228 -7.65 -13.88 7.23
N ARG A 229 -6.85 -12.81 7.30
CA ARG A 229 -6.65 -11.89 6.16
C ARG A 229 -6.16 -12.59 4.90
N CYS A 230 -5.38 -13.66 5.06
CA CYS A 230 -4.94 -14.49 3.95
C CYS A 230 -6.06 -15.24 3.22
N CYS A 231 -7.27 -15.32 3.80
CA CYS A 231 -8.43 -15.92 3.15
C CYS A 231 -9.10 -14.99 2.13
N SER A 232 -8.88 -13.68 2.22
CA SER A 232 -9.42 -12.68 1.29
C SER A 232 -8.39 -12.15 0.30
N GLU A 233 -7.10 -12.34 0.56
CA GLU A 233 -6.01 -11.96 -0.34
C GLU A 233 -5.79 -12.99 -1.47
N PRO A 234 -5.22 -12.57 -2.62
CA PRO A 234 -4.83 -13.49 -3.68
C PRO A 234 -3.78 -14.50 -3.19
N ILE A 235 -3.83 -15.73 -3.70
CA ILE A 235 -2.88 -16.81 -3.34
C ILE A 235 -1.41 -16.46 -3.65
N GLU A 236 -1.17 -15.50 -4.54
CA GLU A 236 0.16 -14.99 -4.88
C GLU A 236 0.74 -14.10 -3.76
N VAL A 237 -0.14 -13.48 -2.97
CA VAL A 237 0.21 -12.59 -1.85
C VAL A 237 0.27 -13.40 -0.56
N CYS A 238 -0.76 -14.19 -0.27
CA CYS A 238 -0.79 -15.06 0.90
C CYS A 238 -1.50 -16.39 0.61
N ARG A 239 -0.92 -17.50 1.08
CA ARG A 239 -1.44 -18.84 0.90
C ARG A 239 -1.77 -19.46 2.26
N ALA A 240 -3.05 -19.69 2.53
CA ALA A 240 -3.43 -20.47 3.70
C ALA A 240 -2.99 -21.94 3.54
N THR A 241 -2.25 -22.49 4.52
CA THR A 241 -1.87 -23.92 4.56
C THR A 241 -3.11 -24.81 4.75
N ASN A 242 -4.14 -24.27 5.40
CA ASN A 242 -5.38 -24.93 5.79
C ASN A 242 -6.63 -24.16 5.29
N PRO A 243 -6.88 -24.11 3.96
CA PRO A 243 -7.94 -23.27 3.38
C PRO A 243 -9.37 -23.61 3.86
N ALA A 244 -9.58 -24.79 4.47
CA ALA A 244 -10.86 -25.14 5.08
C ALA A 244 -11.24 -24.20 6.24
N ALA A 245 -10.26 -23.68 6.99
CA ALA A 245 -10.50 -22.75 8.10
C ALA A 245 -11.09 -21.41 7.61
N CYS A 246 -10.85 -21.01 6.36
CA CYS A 246 -11.39 -19.79 5.79
C CYS A 246 -12.93 -19.78 5.69
N GLY A 247 -13.57 -20.96 5.66
CA GLY A 247 -15.03 -21.06 5.66
C GLY A 247 -15.68 -20.47 6.91
N ASP A 248 -14.98 -20.57 8.05
CA ASP A 248 -15.48 -20.08 9.34
C ASP A 248 -15.31 -18.56 9.51
N TYR A 249 -14.45 -17.93 8.69
CA TYR A 249 -14.23 -16.48 8.64
C TYR A 249 -15.04 -15.77 7.53
N LYS A 250 -16.03 -16.44 6.96
CA LYS A 250 -16.93 -15.86 5.93
C LYS A 250 -17.52 -14.46 6.25
N PRO A 251 -17.77 -14.07 7.52
CA PRO A 251 -18.28 -12.73 7.85
C PRO A 251 -17.31 -11.55 7.67
N CYS A 252 -16.02 -11.79 7.44
CA CYS A 252 -14.93 -10.79 7.55
C CYS A 252 -14.72 -9.81 6.35
#